data_AF-A0A935Q3I2-F1
#
_entry.id   AF-A0A935Q3I2-F1
#
_cell.length_a   1.000
_cell.length_b   1.000
_cell.length_c   1.000
_cell.angle_alpha   90.00
_cell.angle_beta   90.00
_cell.angle_gamma   90.00
#
_symmetry.space_group_name_H-M   'P 1'
#
loop_
_entity.id
_entity.type
_entity.pdbx_description
1 polymer ?
#
loop_
_entity_poly.entity_id
_entity_poly.type
_entity_poly.pdbx_seq_one_letter_code
_entity_poly.pdbx_strand_id
1 'polypeptide(L)'
;MSDYNILFLQWKKIQKDFEKNLSLLLLRINTEPVHDIRVATKKLRALLSLYSLLKNEPEDEYFFQQTESLFDILGRNRDAETCLALTIAFEKESNSSCKEWKNYLRSQIKTTRAWANQEIHRYHKKELVKVSLLFKQDSCLADSNKFHDDLTAIIYTHLSETKKHFPAATPGAEKIKRSVLLGCPISR
;
A
#
# COMPACT_ATOMS: atom_id res chain seq x y z
N MET A 1 -5.34 26.90 21.08
CA MET A 1 -4.59 26.55 19.86
C MET A 1 -4.73 25.04 19.70
N SER A 2 -5.46 24.59 18.68
CA SER A 2 -5.83 23.17 18.51
C SER A 2 -4.65 22.40 17.92
N ASP A 3 -3.90 21.70 18.77
CA ASP A 3 -2.80 20.80 18.39
C ASP A 3 -3.29 19.45 17.80
N TYR A 4 -4.56 19.37 17.35
CA TYR A 4 -5.24 18.13 16.99
C TYR A 4 -5.33 17.87 15.47
N ASN A 5 -4.33 18.31 14.68
CA ASN A 5 -4.28 17.88 13.28
C ASN A 5 -3.91 16.39 13.20
N ILE A 6 -4.92 15.54 12.99
CA ILE A 6 -4.76 14.09 12.97
C ILE A 6 -3.86 13.61 11.83
N LEU A 7 -3.94 14.22 10.64
CA LEU A 7 -3.07 13.88 9.51
C LEU A 7 -1.61 14.18 9.84
N PHE A 8 -1.34 15.33 10.44
CA PHE A 8 0.01 15.69 10.89
C PHE A 8 0.54 14.70 11.93
N LEU A 9 -0.25 14.37 12.95
CA LEU A 9 0.15 13.43 14.01
C LEU A 9 0.44 12.03 13.45
N GLN A 10 -0.43 11.51 12.58
CA GLN A 10 -0.21 10.21 11.95
C GLN A 10 0.99 10.23 11.01
N TRP A 11 1.16 11.30 10.22
CA TRP A 11 2.31 11.47 9.35
C TRP A 11 3.62 11.43 10.14
N LYS A 12 3.72 12.20 11.23
CA LYS A 12 4.92 12.22 12.09
C LYS A 12 5.25 10.83 12.66
N LYS A 13 4.23 10.07 13.07
CA LYS A 13 4.40 8.71 13.57
C LYS A 13 4.97 7.80 12.48
N ILE A 14 4.35 7.77 11.30
CA ILE A 14 4.79 6.92 10.19
C ILE A 14 6.16 7.36 9.66
N GLN A 15 6.42 8.66 9.57
CA GLN A 15 7.73 9.21 9.21
C GLN A 15 8.81 8.72 10.17
N LYS A 16 8.55 8.70 11.48
CA LYS A 16 9.51 8.20 12.46
C LYS A 16 9.81 6.71 12.26
N ASP A 17 8.78 5.91 12.00
CA ASP A 17 8.94 4.47 11.72
C ASP A 17 9.72 4.24 10.42
N PHE A 18 9.44 5.04 9.39
CA PHE A 18 10.19 5.04 8.12
C PHE A 18 11.67 5.36 8.35
N GLU A 19 11.96 6.46 9.05
CA GLU A 19 13.33 6.92 9.30
C GLU A 19 14.12 5.90 10.13
N LYS A 20 13.50 5.31 11.16
CA LYS A 20 14.11 4.22 11.95
C LYS A 20 14.53 3.06 11.05
N ASN A 21 13.64 2.59 10.18
CA ASN A 21 13.92 1.45 9.32
C ASN A 21 14.92 1.78 8.21
N LEU A 22 14.90 3.01 7.69
CA LEU A 22 15.91 3.49 6.77
C LEU A 22 17.31 3.46 7.40
N SER A 23 17.45 3.90 8.66
CA SER A 23 18.72 3.82 9.39
C SER A 23 19.21 2.39 9.55
N LEU A 24 18.32 1.41 9.76
CA LEU A 24 18.70 0.00 9.80
C LEU A 24 19.18 -0.50 8.43
N LEU A 25 18.52 -0.10 7.35
CA LEU A 25 18.92 -0.47 5.99
C LEU A 25 20.26 0.13 5.56
N LEU A 26 20.60 1.33 6.05
CA LEU A 26 21.92 1.93 5.82
C LEU A 26 23.06 1.12 6.43
N LEU A 27 22.81 0.42 7.55
CA LEU A 27 23.80 -0.47 8.15
C LEU A 27 23.88 -1.79 7.41
N ARG A 28 22.72 -2.41 7.12
CA ARG A 28 22.63 -3.69 6.42
C ARG A 28 21.24 -3.88 5.82
N ILE A 29 21.19 -4.27 4.56
CA ILE A 29 19.94 -4.66 3.91
C ILE A 29 19.43 -5.97 4.51
N ASN A 30 18.26 -5.90 5.14
CA ASN A 30 17.53 -6.99 5.76
C ASN A 30 16.04 -6.94 5.39
N THR A 31 15.40 -8.11 5.30
CA THR A 31 14.06 -8.26 4.75
C THR A 31 12.97 -7.55 5.56
N GLU A 32 13.14 -7.45 6.88
CA GLU A 32 12.14 -6.88 7.79
C GLU A 32 12.07 -5.35 7.67
N PRO A 33 13.15 -4.57 7.81
CA PRO A 33 13.15 -3.13 7.50
C PRO A 33 12.76 -2.79 6.06
N VAL A 34 13.08 -3.65 5.06
CA VAL A 34 12.54 -3.48 3.70
C VAL A 34 11.01 -3.57 3.70
N HIS A 35 10.44 -4.55 4.39
CA HIS A 35 9.00 -4.69 4.53
C HIS A 35 8.38 -3.49 5.25
N ASP A 36 8.97 -3.06 6.37
CA ASP A 36 8.45 -1.97 7.18
C ASP A 36 8.50 -0.61 6.46
N ILE A 37 9.57 -0.33 5.69
CA ILE A 37 9.60 0.86 4.82
C ILE A 37 8.48 0.80 3.80
N ARG A 38 8.24 -0.35 3.16
CA ARG A 38 7.16 -0.49 2.18
C ARG A 38 5.79 -0.28 2.82
N VAL A 39 5.57 -0.80 4.02
CA VAL A 39 4.33 -0.56 4.78
C VAL A 39 4.19 0.91 5.14
N ALA A 40 5.27 1.55 5.61
CA ALA A 40 5.26 2.97 5.93
C ALA A 40 4.94 3.82 4.70
N THR A 41 5.59 3.58 3.55
CA THR A 41 5.29 4.29 2.30
C THR A 41 3.82 4.14 1.89
N LYS A 42 3.25 2.94 1.95
CA LYS A 42 1.82 2.72 1.65
C LYS A 42 0.91 3.55 2.55
N LYS A 43 1.23 3.64 3.85
CA LYS A 43 0.47 4.48 4.79
C LYS A 43 0.64 5.97 4.48
N LEU A 44 1.85 6.43 4.12
CA LEU A 44 2.10 7.81 3.72
C LEU A 44 1.30 8.17 2.46
N ARG A 45 1.26 7.29 1.46
CA ARG A 45 0.41 7.47 0.26
C ARG A 45 -1.07 7.61 0.63
N ALA A 46 -1.57 6.72 1.48
CA ALA A 46 -2.97 6.77 1.92
C ALA A 46 -3.31 8.09 2.63
N LEU A 47 -2.40 8.63 3.44
CA LEU A 47 -2.59 9.95 4.07
C LEU A 47 -2.62 11.09 3.04
N LEU A 48 -1.79 11.03 2.00
CA LEU A 48 -1.83 12.01 0.91
C LEU A 48 -3.11 11.90 0.08
N SER A 49 -3.53 10.70 -0.30
CA SER A 49 -4.80 10.49 -1.02
C SER A 49 -5.98 11.05 -0.22
N LEU A 50 -6.01 10.81 1.11
CA LEU A 50 -7.03 11.40 1.96
C LEU A 50 -6.92 12.93 2.00
N TYR A 51 -5.72 13.48 2.07
CA TYR A 51 -5.52 14.92 2.03
C TYR A 51 -6.03 15.55 0.73
N SER A 52 -5.68 14.99 -0.43
CA SER A 52 -6.19 15.41 -1.74
C SER A 52 -7.72 15.40 -1.80
N LEU A 53 -8.37 14.34 -1.27
CA LEU A 53 -9.83 14.27 -1.19
C LEU A 53 -10.43 15.37 -0.30
N LEU A 54 -9.81 15.65 0.85
CA LEU A 54 -10.26 16.72 1.77
C LEU A 54 -10.11 18.12 1.15
N LYS A 55 -9.10 18.32 0.30
CA LYS A 55 -8.84 19.59 -0.38
C LYS A 55 -9.57 19.72 -1.71
N ASN A 56 -10.15 18.63 -2.22
CA ASN A 56 -10.66 18.53 -3.57
C ASN A 56 -9.59 18.92 -4.62
N GLU A 57 -8.37 18.45 -4.39
CA GLU A 57 -7.19 18.70 -5.22
C GLU A 57 -6.70 17.38 -5.84
N PRO A 58 -6.05 17.41 -7.02
CA PRO A 58 -5.45 16.23 -7.63
C PRO A 58 -4.38 15.55 -6.74
N GLU A 59 -4.24 14.22 -6.83
CA GLU A 59 -3.24 13.47 -6.03
C GLU A 59 -1.78 13.77 -6.43
N ASP A 60 -1.55 14.14 -7.68
CA ASP A 60 -0.22 14.40 -8.24
C ASP A 60 0.44 15.67 -7.70
N GLU A 61 -0.33 16.59 -7.09
CA GLU A 61 0.21 17.78 -6.44
C GLU A 61 1.12 17.46 -5.23
N TYR A 62 0.92 16.28 -4.61
CA TYR A 62 1.59 15.91 -3.37
C TYR A 62 2.63 14.78 -3.51
N PHE A 63 3.04 14.48 -4.73
CA PHE A 63 3.89 13.34 -5.04
C PHE A 63 5.32 13.43 -4.44
N PHE A 64 5.79 12.34 -3.84
CA PHE A 64 7.14 12.22 -3.26
C PHE A 64 8.05 11.30 -4.09
N GLN A 65 8.55 11.81 -5.21
CA GLN A 65 9.27 11.01 -6.21
C GLN A 65 10.46 10.19 -5.67
N GLN A 66 11.24 10.71 -4.72
CA GLN A 66 12.36 9.95 -4.15
C GLN A 66 11.90 8.80 -3.26
N THR A 67 10.87 9.04 -2.44
CA THR A 67 10.30 7.97 -1.60
C THR A 67 9.61 6.91 -2.46
N GLU A 68 9.02 7.28 -3.59
CA GLU A 68 8.46 6.35 -4.59
C GLU A 68 9.53 5.50 -5.26
N SER A 69 10.61 6.14 -5.74
CA SER A 69 11.77 5.46 -6.32
C SER A 69 12.37 4.42 -5.35
N LEU A 70 12.53 4.80 -4.08
CA LEU A 70 12.98 3.89 -3.03
C LEU A 70 11.99 2.73 -2.81
N PHE A 71 10.69 3.01 -2.77
CA PHE A 71 9.67 1.96 -2.62
C PHE A 71 9.71 0.93 -3.76
N ASP A 72 9.85 1.41 -4.99
CA ASP A 72 9.85 0.58 -6.19
C ASP A 72 11.08 -0.31 -6.24
N ILE A 73 12.28 0.23 -5.98
CA ILE A 73 13.50 -0.56 -6.03
C ILE A 73 13.55 -1.62 -4.93
N LEU A 74 13.07 -1.28 -3.72
CA LEU A 74 12.89 -2.22 -2.62
C LEU A 74 11.85 -3.29 -2.97
N GLY A 75 10.80 -2.91 -3.70
CA GLY A 75 9.78 -3.82 -4.21
C GLY A 75 10.35 -4.86 -5.17
N ARG A 76 11.09 -4.42 -6.18
CA ARG A 76 11.72 -5.32 -7.15
C ARG A 76 12.65 -6.33 -6.50
N ASN A 77 13.42 -5.90 -5.50
CA ASN A 77 14.27 -6.82 -4.74
C ASN A 77 13.43 -7.85 -3.99
N ARG A 78 12.37 -7.41 -3.30
CA ARG A 78 11.49 -8.29 -2.54
C ARG A 78 10.73 -9.27 -3.43
N ASP A 79 10.24 -8.82 -4.58
CA ASP A 79 9.49 -9.64 -5.52
C ASP A 79 10.37 -10.78 -6.05
N ALA A 80 11.64 -10.51 -6.36
CA ALA A 80 12.59 -11.55 -6.77
C ALA A 80 12.88 -12.57 -5.65
N GLU A 81 13.04 -12.12 -4.40
CA GLU A 81 13.18 -13.01 -3.24
C GLU A 81 11.95 -13.89 -3.04
N THR A 82 10.75 -13.30 -3.11
CA THR A 82 9.48 -14.02 -2.97
C THR A 82 9.29 -15.04 -4.11
N CYS A 83 9.56 -14.66 -5.36
CA CYS A 83 9.49 -15.58 -6.49
C CYS A 83 10.45 -16.76 -6.33
N LEU A 84 11.65 -16.54 -5.80
CA LEU A 84 12.61 -17.62 -5.55
C LEU A 84 12.10 -18.57 -4.46
N ALA A 85 11.56 -18.03 -3.36
CA ALA A 85 10.97 -18.83 -2.29
C ALA A 85 9.79 -19.68 -2.79
N LEU A 86 8.89 -19.08 -3.59
CA LEU A 86 7.76 -19.79 -4.21
C LEU A 86 8.24 -20.88 -5.18
N THR A 87 9.29 -20.60 -5.96
CA THR A 87 9.87 -21.60 -6.88
C THR A 87 10.43 -22.80 -6.10
N ILE A 88 11.12 -22.56 -4.99
CA ILE A 88 11.66 -23.64 -4.15
C ILE A 88 10.54 -24.48 -3.54
N ALA A 89 9.47 -23.84 -3.07
CA ALA A 89 8.28 -24.54 -2.57
C ALA A 89 7.62 -25.38 -3.66
N PHE A 90 7.44 -24.82 -4.85
CA PHE A 90 6.88 -25.52 -6.00
C PHE A 90 7.70 -26.74 -6.42
N GLU A 91 9.04 -26.64 -6.50
CA GLU A 91 9.88 -27.80 -6.83
C GLU A 91 9.74 -28.94 -5.81
N LYS A 92 9.59 -28.59 -4.52
CA LYS A 92 9.40 -29.56 -3.44
C LYS A 92 8.06 -30.29 -3.57
N GLU A 93 7.00 -29.60 -3.97
CA GLU A 93 5.65 -30.16 -4.12
C GLU A 93 5.48 -30.96 -5.42
N SER A 94 6.09 -30.49 -6.51
CA SER A 94 5.91 -31.05 -7.85
C SER A 94 6.98 -32.07 -8.26
N ASN A 95 8.03 -32.25 -7.45
CA ASN A 95 9.24 -33.03 -7.78
C ASN A 95 9.86 -32.65 -9.15
N SER A 96 9.67 -31.40 -9.56
CA SER A 96 10.19 -30.84 -10.82
C SER A 96 11.42 -29.98 -10.55
N SER A 97 12.27 -29.80 -11.56
CA SER A 97 13.44 -28.91 -11.46
C SER A 97 13.28 -27.66 -12.31
N CYS A 98 13.43 -26.50 -11.68
CA CYS A 98 13.38 -25.18 -12.28
C CYS A 98 14.75 -24.48 -12.19
N LYS A 99 15.84 -25.22 -12.49
CA LYS A 99 17.22 -24.74 -12.31
C LYS A 99 17.50 -23.39 -12.98
N GLU A 100 17.18 -23.25 -14.26
CA GLU A 100 17.46 -22.02 -15.02
C GLU A 100 16.67 -20.82 -14.49
N TRP A 101 15.40 -21.04 -14.13
CA TRP A 101 14.58 -20.02 -13.51
C TRP A 101 15.14 -19.56 -12.15
N LYS A 102 15.59 -20.50 -11.29
CA LYS A 102 16.26 -20.14 -10.03
C LYS A 102 17.56 -19.37 -10.26
N ASN A 103 18.34 -19.72 -11.29
CA ASN A 103 19.57 -19.01 -11.63
C ASN A 103 19.26 -17.57 -12.08
N TYR A 104 18.25 -17.39 -12.92
CA TYR A 104 17.75 -16.08 -13.31
C TYR A 104 17.33 -15.25 -12.08
N LEU A 105 16.48 -15.81 -11.21
CA LEU A 105 16.02 -15.12 -9.99
C LEU A 105 17.17 -14.74 -9.06
N ARG A 106 18.18 -15.60 -8.87
CA ARG A 106 19.38 -15.28 -8.09
C ARG A 106 20.17 -14.11 -8.70
N SER A 107 20.28 -14.06 -10.02
CA SER A 107 20.90 -12.94 -10.72
C SER A 107 20.09 -11.65 -10.51
N GLN A 108 18.76 -11.71 -10.63
CA GLN A 108 17.87 -10.57 -10.34
C GLN A 108 18.00 -10.08 -8.89
N ILE A 109 18.05 -10.98 -7.90
CA ILE A 109 18.26 -10.63 -6.50
C ILE A 109 19.60 -9.91 -6.31
N LYS A 110 20.69 -10.39 -6.92
CA LYS A 110 22.01 -9.74 -6.85
C LYS A 110 21.95 -8.31 -7.41
N THR A 111 21.38 -8.15 -8.60
CA THR A 111 21.28 -6.85 -9.28
C THR A 111 20.39 -5.87 -8.52
N THR A 112 19.18 -6.29 -8.17
CA THR A 112 18.23 -5.45 -7.44
C THR A 112 18.69 -5.11 -6.03
N ARG A 113 19.45 -5.99 -5.36
CA ARG A 113 20.06 -5.67 -4.06
C ARG A 113 21.12 -4.58 -4.18
N ALA A 114 21.93 -4.60 -5.25
CA ALA A 114 22.91 -3.54 -5.51
C ALA A 114 22.21 -2.19 -5.76
N TRP A 115 21.16 -2.18 -6.58
CA TRP A 115 20.36 -0.98 -6.82
C TRP A 115 19.63 -0.48 -5.57
N ALA A 116 19.04 -1.38 -4.79
CA ALA A 116 18.43 -1.05 -3.51
C ALA A 116 19.46 -0.39 -2.58
N ASN A 117 20.66 -0.96 -2.48
CA ASN A 117 21.73 -0.38 -1.66
C ASN A 117 22.08 1.04 -2.11
N GLN A 118 22.25 1.24 -3.42
CA GLN A 118 22.52 2.55 -3.99
C GLN A 118 21.41 3.56 -3.67
N GLU A 119 20.15 3.16 -3.83
CA GLU A 119 19.01 4.06 -3.62
C GLU A 119 18.79 4.39 -2.14
N ILE A 120 18.99 3.42 -1.24
CA ILE A 120 18.98 3.65 0.22
C ILE A 120 19.99 4.74 0.59
N HIS A 121 21.21 4.69 0.04
CA HIS A 121 22.27 5.66 0.32
C HIS A 121 22.03 7.02 -0.36
N ARG A 122 21.36 7.04 -1.52
CA ARG A 122 21.01 8.26 -2.25
C ARG A 122 19.79 8.98 -1.64
N TYR A 123 18.93 8.24 -0.94
CA TYR A 123 17.67 8.77 -0.45
C TYR A 123 17.86 9.90 0.58
N HIS A 124 17.13 10.99 0.38
CA HIS A 124 17.12 12.13 1.29
C HIS A 124 15.73 12.34 1.87
N LYS A 125 15.63 12.41 3.19
CA LYS A 125 14.36 12.58 3.93
C LYS A 125 13.64 13.92 3.73
N LYS A 126 14.08 14.77 2.80
CA LYS A 126 13.55 16.13 2.60
C LYS A 126 12.08 16.11 2.16
N GLU A 127 11.68 15.16 1.33
CA GLU A 127 10.29 15.04 0.86
C GLU A 127 9.31 14.82 2.03
N LEU A 128 9.62 13.87 2.92
CA LEU A 128 8.76 13.56 4.05
C LEU A 128 8.62 14.73 5.04
N VAL A 129 9.68 15.52 5.20
CA VAL A 129 9.65 16.73 6.03
C VAL A 129 8.79 17.81 5.39
N LYS A 130 8.86 18.00 4.06
CA LYS A 130 8.03 18.99 3.36
C LYS A 130 6.54 18.70 3.54
N VAL A 131 6.11 17.47 3.34
CA VAL A 131 4.70 17.07 3.52
C VAL A 131 4.29 17.20 4.99
N SER A 132 5.17 16.86 5.93
CA SER A 132 4.89 17.09 7.35
C SER A 132 4.63 18.57 7.68
N LEU A 133 5.36 19.49 7.04
CA LEU A 133 5.16 20.93 7.21
C LEU A 133 3.86 21.41 6.56
N LEU A 134 3.55 20.89 5.37
CA LEU A 134 2.27 21.15 4.69
C LEU A 134 1.09 20.83 5.62
N PHE A 135 1.05 19.62 6.18
CA PHE A 135 -0.01 19.26 7.11
C PHE A 135 -0.03 20.17 8.34
N LYS A 136 1.14 20.46 8.93
CA LYS A 136 1.23 21.33 10.11
C LYS A 136 0.67 22.75 9.85
N GLN A 137 0.86 23.27 8.64
CA GLN A 137 0.49 24.64 8.28
C GLN A 137 -0.97 24.77 7.82
N ASP A 138 -1.60 23.68 7.39
CA ASP A 138 -3.00 23.71 6.94
C ASP A 138 -3.95 23.84 8.13
N SER A 139 -4.44 25.07 8.35
CA SER A 139 -5.36 25.42 9.42
C SER A 139 -6.73 24.76 9.28
N CYS A 140 -7.14 24.35 8.06
CA CYS A 140 -8.41 23.66 7.85
C CYS A 140 -8.40 22.26 8.49
N LEU A 141 -7.23 21.65 8.63
CA LEU A 141 -7.06 20.37 9.30
C LEU A 141 -7.03 20.46 10.83
N ALA A 142 -6.98 21.67 11.39
CA ALA A 142 -6.93 21.89 12.85
C ALA A 142 -8.32 22.02 13.49
N ASP A 143 -9.38 22.20 12.69
CA ASP A 143 -10.77 22.18 13.13
C ASP A 143 -11.32 20.75 13.08
N SER A 144 -11.46 20.14 14.25
CA SER A 144 -11.89 18.74 14.36
C SER A 144 -13.33 18.51 13.91
N ASN A 145 -14.22 19.50 14.01
CA ASN A 145 -15.62 19.35 13.61
C ASN A 145 -15.71 19.39 12.09
N LYS A 146 -15.10 20.41 11.47
CA LYS A 146 -15.04 20.52 10.01
C LYS A 146 -14.36 19.31 9.37
N PHE A 147 -13.23 18.85 9.92
CA PHE A 147 -12.56 17.64 9.45
C PHE A 147 -13.47 16.41 9.50
N HIS A 148 -14.26 16.26 10.57
CA HIS A 148 -15.18 15.13 10.71
C HIS A 148 -16.31 15.18 9.67
N ASP A 149 -16.87 16.37 9.42
CA ASP A 149 -17.92 16.57 8.43
C ASP A 149 -17.40 16.29 7.01
N ASP A 150 -16.22 16.83 6.66
CA ASP A 150 -15.58 16.63 5.36
C ASP A 150 -15.25 15.13 5.13
N LEU A 151 -14.69 14.47 6.14
CA LEU A 151 -14.40 13.02 6.09
C LEU A 151 -15.68 12.19 5.92
N THR A 152 -16.74 12.55 6.64
CA THR A 152 -18.03 11.86 6.57
C THR A 152 -18.65 11.99 5.16
N ALA A 153 -18.56 13.19 4.56
CA ALA A 153 -19.01 13.42 3.20
C ALA A 153 -18.24 12.57 2.17
N ILE A 154 -16.91 12.48 2.32
CA ILE A 154 -16.07 11.62 1.47
C ILE A 154 -16.49 10.14 1.59
N ILE A 155 -16.68 9.64 2.82
CA ILE A 155 -17.09 8.26 3.09
C ILE A 155 -18.45 7.97 2.41
N TYR A 156 -19.45 8.83 2.61
CA TYR A 156 -20.77 8.61 2.00
C TYR A 156 -20.73 8.65 0.47
N THR A 157 -19.90 9.53 -0.11
CA THR A 157 -19.70 9.61 -1.56
C THR A 157 -19.14 8.30 -2.10
N HIS A 158 -18.01 7.82 -1.57
CA HIS A 158 -17.40 6.57 -2.03
C HIS A 158 -18.24 5.32 -1.75
N LEU A 159 -18.97 5.27 -0.62
CA LEU A 159 -19.91 4.20 -0.34
C LEU A 159 -21.04 4.16 -1.38
N SER A 160 -21.54 5.33 -1.81
CA SER A 160 -22.56 5.41 -2.84
C SER A 160 -22.06 4.90 -4.20
N GLU A 161 -20.82 5.22 -4.57
CA GLU A 161 -20.16 4.72 -5.78
C GLU A 161 -19.98 3.20 -5.73
N THR A 162 -19.49 2.68 -4.61
CA THR A 162 -19.28 1.24 -4.42
C THR A 162 -20.59 0.47 -4.55
N LYS A 163 -21.70 0.98 -3.99
CA LYS A 163 -23.03 0.38 -4.12
C LYS A 163 -23.55 0.35 -5.57
N LYS A 164 -23.12 1.26 -6.45
CA LYS A 164 -23.47 1.21 -7.88
C LYS A 164 -22.84 0.01 -8.58
N HIS A 165 -21.62 -0.36 -8.18
CA HIS A 165 -20.87 -1.48 -8.76
C HIS A 165 -21.20 -2.83 -8.12
N PHE A 166 -21.66 -2.84 -6.87
CA PHE A 166 -22.09 -4.03 -6.13
C PHE A 166 -23.51 -3.84 -5.61
N PRO A 167 -24.54 -3.82 -6.49
CA PRO A 167 -25.91 -3.72 -6.04
C PRO A 167 -26.21 -4.89 -5.09
N ALA A 168 -26.74 -4.57 -3.91
CA ALA A 168 -27.16 -5.58 -2.95
C ALA A 168 -28.08 -6.58 -3.67
N ALA A 169 -27.78 -7.87 -3.56
CA ALA A 169 -28.62 -8.91 -4.13
C ALA A 169 -30.06 -8.69 -3.63
N THR A 170 -30.95 -8.35 -4.55
CA THR A 170 -32.36 -8.12 -4.23
C THR A 170 -32.93 -9.35 -3.50
N PRO A 171 -33.72 -9.18 -2.42
CA PRO A 171 -34.31 -10.27 -1.64
C PRO A 171 -35.30 -11.19 -2.40
N GLY A 172 -35.32 -11.15 -3.73
CA GLY A 172 -36.11 -12.03 -4.61
C GLY A 172 -35.32 -13.15 -5.28
N ALA A 173 -33.97 -13.13 -5.24
CA ALA A 173 -33.15 -14.12 -5.95
C ALA A 173 -33.03 -15.49 -5.22
N GLU A 174 -33.46 -15.57 -3.95
CA GLU A 174 -33.44 -16.83 -3.19
C GLU A 174 -34.59 -17.79 -3.55
N LYS A 175 -35.65 -17.32 -4.22
CA LYS A 175 -36.77 -18.19 -4.63
C LYS A 175 -36.49 -19.02 -5.89
N ILE A 176 -35.44 -18.71 -6.66
CA ILE A 176 -35.13 -19.44 -7.91
C ILE A 176 -34.06 -20.53 -7.70
N LYS A 177 -33.31 -20.53 -6.58
CA LYS A 177 -32.29 -21.56 -6.32
C LYS A 177 -32.81 -22.83 -5.62
N ARG A 178 -34.04 -22.85 -5.09
CA ARG A 178 -34.60 -24.05 -4.42
C ARG A 178 -35.40 -24.99 -5.32
N SER A 179 -35.74 -24.61 -6.56
CA SER A 179 -36.43 -25.51 -7.50
C SER A 179 -35.48 -26.34 -8.38
N VAL A 180 -34.17 -26.07 -8.37
CA VAL A 180 -33.17 -26.79 -9.21
C VAL A 180 -32.43 -27.88 -8.42
N LEU A 181 -32.64 -27.99 -7.10
CA LEU A 181 -31.91 -28.94 -6.24
C LEU A 181 -32.76 -30.07 -5.63
N LEU A 182 -34.05 -30.17 -5.98
CA LEU A 182 -34.91 -31.25 -5.49
C LEU A 182 -35.75 -31.84 -6.64
N GLY A 183 -35.16 -32.80 -7.34
CA GLY A 183 -35.84 -33.99 -7.89
C GLY A 183 -36.74 -33.81 -9.11
N CYS A 184 -36.25 -34.24 -10.28
CA CYS A 184 -37.08 -34.93 -11.26
C CYS A 184 -36.24 -35.91 -12.09
N PRO A 185 -36.48 -37.23 -11.97
CA PRO A 185 -36.44 -38.13 -13.09
C PRO A 185 -37.90 -38.45 -13.47
N ILE A 186 -38.35 -38.03 -14.65
CA ILE A 186 -39.47 -38.72 -15.31
C ILE A 186 -39.04 -38.99 -16.75
N SER A 187 -38.77 -40.28 -16.98
CA SER A 187 -38.56 -40.90 -18.27
C SER A 187 -39.86 -40.89 -19.09
N ARG A 188 -39.68 -40.78 -20.43
CA ARG A 188 -40.62 -40.99 -21.56
C ARG A 188 -42.09 -41.27 -21.28
#